data_AF-A0A969G9Z9-F1
#
_entry.id   AF-A0A969G9Z9-F1
#
_cell.length_a   1.000
_cell.length_b   1.000
_cell.length_c   1.000
_cell.angle_alpha   90.00
_cell.angle_beta   90.00
_cell.angle_gamma   90.00
#
_symmetry.space_group_name_H-M   'P 1'
#
loop_
_entity.id
_entity.type
_entity.pdbx_description
1 polymer ?
#
loop_
_entity_poly.entity_id
_entity_poly.type
_entity_poly.pdbx_seq_one_letter_code
_entity_poly.pdbx_strand_id
1 'polypeptide(L)' 'MIIAYKLKWTPIAREDYASLLLFIETNYGRDKVLNFLEKTENILQRILEFPRIYPISNQRKNIRKAVISKQTSLYYA' A
#
# COMPACT_ATOMS: atom_id res chain seq x y z
N MET A 1 -2.75 -14.77 -21.93
CA MET A 1 -2.03 -15.32 -20.77
C MET A 1 -2.25 -14.34 -19.62
N ILE A 2 -3.06 -14.69 -18.61
CA ILE A 2 -3.23 -13.84 -17.42
C ILE A 2 -2.01 -14.10 -16.54
N ILE A 3 -1.08 -13.15 -16.48
CA ILE A 3 0.06 -13.21 -15.55
C ILE A 3 -0.49 -12.84 -14.18
N ALA A 4 -0.55 -13.81 -13.25
CA ALA A 4 -0.92 -13.57 -11.87
C ALA A 4 0.33 -13.14 -11.08
N TYR A 5 0.41 -11.86 -10.70
CA TYR A 5 1.48 -11.36 -9.83
C TYR A 5 1.27 -11.87 -8.40
N LYS A 6 2.38 -12.15 -7.68
CA LYS A 6 2.34 -12.53 -6.27
C LYS A 6 2.74 -11.36 -5.40
N LEU A 7 1.86 -10.95 -4.49
CA LEU A 7 2.16 -9.92 -3.50
C LEU A 7 3.26 -10.43 -2.54
N LYS A 8 4.31 -9.62 -2.38
CA LYS A 8 5.35 -9.83 -1.36
C LYS A 8 5.65 -8.51 -0.67
N TRP A 9 5.52 -8.51 0.65
CA TRP A 9 5.93 -7.38 1.49
C TRP A 9 7.40 -7.52 1.83
N THR A 10 8.16 -6.43 1.76
CA THR A 10 9.47 -6.39 2.40
C THR A 10 9.29 -6.44 3.92
N PRO A 11 10.30 -6.90 4.69
CA PRO A 11 10.22 -6.91 6.15
C PRO A 11 9.86 -5.52 6.71
N ILE A 12 10.54 -4.48 6.22
CA ILE A 12 10.31 -3.08 6.60
C ILE A 12 8.86 -2.66 6.29
N ALA A 13 8.35 -2.95 5.09
CA ALA A 13 6.99 -2.55 4.74
C ALA A 13 5.93 -3.26 5.60
N ARG A 14 6.19 -4.51 6.04
CA ARG A 14 5.31 -5.22 6.96
C ARG A 14 5.30 -4.57 8.34
N GLU A 15 6.46 -4.20 8.86
CA GLU A 15 6.61 -3.53 10.16
C GLU A 15 5.99 -2.12 10.15
N ASP A 16 6.27 -1.33 9.11
CA ASP A 16 5.70 0.00 8.91
C ASP A 16 4.17 -0.05 8.85
N TYR A 17 3.63 -1.03 8.10
CA TYR A 17 2.19 -1.19 7.96
C TYR A 17 1.54 -1.57 9.29
N ALA A 18 2.10 -2.53 10.03
CA ALA A 18 1.60 -2.91 11.35
C ALA A 18 1.62 -1.74 12.34
N SER A 19 2.73 -0.98 12.36
CA SER A 19 2.88 0.20 13.22
C SER A 19 1.88 1.29 12.87
N LEU A 20 1.64 1.51 11.57
CA LEU A 20 0.66 2.48 11.11
C LEU A 20 -0.78 2.07 11.48
N LEU A 21 -1.14 0.78 11.35
CA LEU A 21 -2.46 0.30 11.77
C LEU A 21 -2.66 0.49 13.27
N LEU A 22 -1.66 0.14 14.09
CA LEU A 22 -1.71 0.35 15.54
C LEU A 22 -1.84 1.83 15.89
N PHE A 23 -1.09 2.70 15.20
CA PHE A 23 -1.19 4.15 15.37
C PHE A 23 -2.61 4.65 15.05
N ILE A 24 -3.19 4.21 13.93
CA ILE A 24 -4.54 4.61 13.55
C ILE A 24 -5.56 4.12 14.58
N GLU A 25 -5.44 2.88 15.04
CA GLU A 25 -6.35 2.29 16.03
C GLU A 25 -6.30 3.06 17.35
N THR A 26 -5.09 3.31 17.85
CA THR A 26 -4.87 3.94 19.15
C THR A 26 -5.38 5.38 19.17
N ASN A 27 -5.24 6.12 18.06
CA ASN A 27 -5.57 7.54 18.02
C ASN A 27 -6.98 7.83 17.48
N TYR A 28 -7.53 6.95 16.63
CA TYR A 28 -8.77 7.23 15.90
C TYR A 28 -9.79 6.08 15.94
N GLY A 29 -9.48 4.97 16.61
CA GLY A 29 -10.37 3.84 16.80
C GLY A 29 -10.41 2.85 15.63
N ARG A 30 -11.03 1.70 15.90
CA ARG A 30 -11.06 0.53 15.01
C ARG A 30 -11.72 0.79 13.67
N ASP A 31 -12.77 1.62 13.62
CA ASP A 31 -13.46 1.94 12.37
C ASP A 31 -12.53 2.65 11.37
N LYS A 32 -11.61 3.48 11.86
CA LYS A 32 -10.64 4.16 10.98
C LYS A 32 -9.58 3.19 10.45
N VAL A 33 -9.22 2.17 11.23
CA VAL A 33 -8.33 1.09 10.78
C VAL A 33 -9.00 0.29 9.67
N LEU A 34 -10.26 -0.13 9.85
CA LEU A 34 -11.01 -0.90 8.85
C LEU A 34 -11.12 -0.13 7.52
N ASN A 35 -11.45 1.16 7.58
CA ASN A 35 -11.48 2.04 6.41
C ASN A 35 -10.10 2.16 5.73
N PHE A 36 -9.01 2.14 6.50
CA PHE A 36 -7.65 2.23 5.95
C PHE A 36 -7.20 0.91 5.31
N LEU A 37 -7.54 -0.23 5.93
CA LEU A 37 -7.32 -1.57 5.40
C LEU A 37 -8.01 -1.72 4.03
N GLU A 38 -9.30 -1.36 3.94
CA GLU A 38 -10.06 -1.43 2.69
C GLU A 38 -9.42 -0.60 1.56
N LYS A 39 -8.99 0.63 1.85
CA LYS A 39 -8.30 1.47 0.87
C LYS A 39 -6.98 0.86 0.40
N THR A 40 -6.24 0.24 1.32
CA THR A 40 -4.98 -0.42 1.00
C THR A 40 -5.23 -1.64 0.12
N GLU A 41 -6.19 -2.48 0.48
CA GLU A 41 -6.56 -3.69 -0.28
C GLU A 41 -6.99 -3.33 -1.72
N ASN A 42 -7.84 -2.32 -1.87
CA ASN A 42 -8.25 -1.83 -3.20
C ASN A 42 -7.07 -1.34 -4.05
N ILE A 43 -6.01 -0.83 -3.44
CA ILE A 43 -4.79 -0.43 -4.17
C ILE A 43 -3.95 -1.66 -4.53
N LEU A 44 -3.79 -2.60 -3.60
CA LEU A 44 -3.04 -3.84 -3.84
C LEU A 44 -3.65 -4.66 -4.97
N GLN A 45 -4.97 -4.81 -4.99
CA GLN A 45 -5.68 -5.51 -6.07
C GLN A 45 -5.41 -4.86 -7.44
N ARG A 46 -5.50 -3.52 -7.52
CA ARG A 46 -5.16 -2.77 -8.74
C ARG A 46 -3.70 -2.93 -9.16
N ILE A 47 -2.76 -3.01 -8.21
CA ILE A 47 -1.34 -3.25 -8.50
C ILE A 47 -1.14 -4.67 -9.03
N LEU A 48 -1.82 -5.67 -8.45
CA LEU A 48 -1.70 -7.06 -8.87
C LEU A 48 -2.28 -7.28 -10.28
N GLU A 49 -3.35 -6.57 -10.63
CA GLU A 49 -3.96 -6.63 -11.97
C GLU A 49 -3.16 -5.78 -12.98
N PHE A 50 -2.71 -4.59 -12.57
CA PHE A 50 -2.01 -3.62 -13.41
C PHE A 50 -0.76 -3.04 -12.71
N PRO A 51 0.38 -3.75 -12.68
CA PRO A 51 1.56 -3.32 -11.93
C PRO A 51 2.20 -2.01 -12.40
N ARG A 52 1.74 -1.46 -13.53
CA ARG A 52 2.24 -0.20 -14.09
C ARG A 52 1.26 0.95 -14.00
N ILE A 53 0.12 0.76 -13.32
CA ILE A 53 -0.98 1.74 -13.23
C ILE A 53 -0.60 3.02 -12.50
N TYR A 54 0.29 2.94 -11.50
CA TYR A 54 0.73 4.11 -10.72
C TYR A 54 2.06 4.66 -11.25
N PRO A 55 2.30 5.99 -11.16
CA PRO A 55 3.50 6.61 -11.69
C PRO A 55 4.77 6.15 -10.97
N ILE A 56 5.90 6.25 -11.68
CA ILE A 56 7.23 6.05 -11.12
C ILE A 56 7.50 7.15 -10.09
N SER A 57 8.08 6.78 -8.95
CA SER A 57 8.51 7.70 -7.91
C SER A 57 9.68 8.56 -8.42
N ASN A 58 9.62 9.86 -8.15
CA ASN A 58 10.68 10.80 -8.50
C ASN A 58 12.01 10.50 -7.77
N GLN A 59 11.97 9.69 -6.70
CA GLN A 59 13.14 9.42 -5.85
C GLN A 59 14.01 8.26 -6.37
N ARG A 60 13.42 7.24 -7.00
CA ARG A 60 14.14 6.06 -7.48
C ARG A 60 13.51 5.52 -8.76
N LYS A 61 14.36 5.28 -9.76
CA LYS A 61 13.98 4.57 -10.99
C LYS A 61 13.43 3.19 -10.63
N ASN A 62 12.40 2.74 -11.34
CA ASN A 62 11.72 1.45 -11.17
C ASN A 62 10.91 1.26 -9.88
N ILE A 63 10.83 2.25 -8.99
CA ILE A 63 9.88 2.24 -7.87
C ILE A 63 8.66 3.05 -8.26
N ARG A 64 7.47 2.53 -8.00
CA ARG A 64 6.19 3.22 -8.22
C ARG A 64 5.58 3.64 -6.89
N LYS A 65 4.76 4.70 -6.94
CA LYS A 65 4.10 5.27 -5.77
C LYS A 65 2.59 5.29 -5.95
N ALA A 66 1.87 4.61 -5.08
CA ALA A 66 0.41 4.70 -4.97
C ALA A 66 0.04 5.51 -3.72
N VAL A 67 -0.79 6.54 -3.87
CA VAL A 67 -1.27 7.33 -2.73
C VAL A 67 -2.49 6.65 -2.12
N ILE A 68 -2.40 6.28 -0.83
CA ILE A 68 -3.53 5.67 -0.09
C ILE A 68 -4.38 6.77 0.55
N SER A 69 -3.71 7.78 1.13
CA SER A 69 -4.34 8.93 1.78
C SER A 69 -3.44 10.16 1.65
N LYS A 70 -3.89 11.32 2.17
CA LYS A 70 -3.05 12.52 2.21
C LYS A 70 -1.75 12.31 3.00
N GLN A 71 -1.77 11.42 4.00
CA GLN A 71 -0.66 11.16 4.91
C GLN A 71 0.19 9.95 4.52
N THR A 72 -0.32 9.06 3.65
CA THR A 72 0.29 7.74 3.44
C THR A 72 0.35 7.34 1.97
N SER A 73 1.45 6.72 1.59
CA SER A 73 1.69 6.21 0.25
C SER A 73 2.35 4.84 0.32
N LEU A 74 1.98 3.96 -0.62
CA LEU A 74 2.59 2.67 -0.83
C LEU A 74 3.65 2.77 -1.93
N TYR A 75 4.83 2.21 -1.67
CA TYR A 75 5.90 2.10 -2.66
C TYR A 75 6.09 0.63 -3.04
N TYR A 76 6.22 0.37 -4.34
CA TYR A 76 6.36 -0.99 -4.88
C TYR A 76 7.21 -1.01 -6.15
N ALA A 77 7.65 -2.19 -6.57
CA ALA A 77 8.46 -2.42 -7.77
C ALA A 77 7.86 -3.56 -8.62
#